data_AF-A0A5E4TJN3-F1
#
_entry.id   AF-A0A5E4TJN3-F1
#
_cell.length_a   1.000
_cell.length_b   1.000
_cell.length_c   1.000
_cell.angle_alpha   90.00
_cell.angle_beta   90.00
_cell.angle_gamma   90.00
#
_symmetry.space_group_name_H-M   'P 1'
#
loop_
_entity.id
_entity.type
_entity.pdbx_description
1 polymer ?
#
loop_
_entity_poly.entity_id
_entity_poly.type
_entity_poly.pdbx_seq_one_letter_code
_entity_poly.pdbx_strand_id
1 'polypeptide(L)' 'MPSIKVGFTASPELRAQAIAAADEIGVPFAEYMRQAMIHLVKKRTNPFNERSAIKIGRPPKACA' A
#
# COMPACT_ATOMS: atom_id res chain seq x y z
N MET A 1 -7.54 19.90 -8.22
CA MET A 1 -7.45 18.51 -8.76
C MET A 1 -8.24 17.60 -7.83
N PRO A 2 -9.05 16.66 -8.34
CA PRO A 2 -9.75 15.71 -7.48
C PRO A 2 -8.73 14.83 -6.74
N SER A 3 -8.84 14.78 -5.41
CA SER A 3 -7.99 13.91 -4.57
C SER A 3 -8.59 12.50 -4.57
N ILE A 4 -7.85 11.53 -5.11
CA ILE A 4 -8.23 10.13 -5.10
C ILE A 4 -7.75 9.52 -3.78
N LYS A 5 -8.68 9.00 -2.98
CA LYS A 5 -8.34 8.29 -1.73
C LYS A 5 -7.94 6.86 -2.04
N VAL A 6 -6.77 6.45 -1.56
CA VAL A 6 -6.31 5.05 -1.62
C VAL A 6 -6.41 4.47 -0.22
N GLY A 7 -7.26 3.45 -0.06
CA GLY A 7 -7.42 2.72 1.19
C GLY A 7 -6.80 1.32 1.10
N PHE A 8 -6.22 0.84 2.18
CA PHE A 8 -5.82 -0.56 2.34
C PHE A 8 -6.18 -1.03 3.74
N THR A 9 -6.31 -2.34 3.91
CA THR A 9 -6.57 -2.96 5.21
C THR A 9 -5.28 -3.59 5.72
N ALA A 10 -4.91 -3.25 6.95
CA ALA A 10 -3.80 -3.87 7.68
C ALA A 10 -4.22 -4.04 9.14
N SER A 11 -3.60 -5.00 9.83
CA SER A 11 -3.75 -5.08 11.28
C SER A 11 -3.19 -3.81 11.92
N PRO A 12 -3.70 -3.39 13.09
CA PRO A 12 -3.17 -2.23 13.81
C PRO A 12 -1.67 -2.36 14.09
N GLU A 13 -1.22 -3.57 14.41
CA GLU A 13 0.19 -3.91 14.68
C GLU A 13 1.07 -3.68 13.44
N LEU A 14 0.65 -4.19 12.28
CA LEU A 14 1.39 -4.02 11.04
C LEU A 14 1.46 -2.53 10.64
N ARG A 15 0.38 -1.78 10.88
CA ARG A 15 0.37 -0.34 10.64
C ARG A 15 1.38 0.39 11.54
N ALA A 16 1.46 0.04 12.81
CA ALA A 16 2.41 0.65 13.74
C ALA A 16 3.86 0.36 13.32
N GLN A 17 4.17 -0.89 12.95
CA GLN A 17 5.49 -1.27 12.45
C GLN A 17 5.87 -0.52 11.18
N ALA A 18 4.92 -0.37 10.23
CA ALA A 18 5.18 0.33 8.98
C ALA A 18 5.41 1.84 9.18
N ILE A 19 4.74 2.46 10.16
CA ILE A 19 4.99 3.87 10.52
C ILE A 19 6.39 4.00 11.14
N ALA A 20 6.73 3.15 12.12
CA ALA A 20 8.06 3.17 12.75
C ALA A 20 9.19 2.98 11.73
N ALA A 21 9.05 2.02 10.81
CA ALA A 21 10.03 1.79 9.75
C ALA A 21 10.16 2.98 8.78
N ALA A 22 9.08 3.71 8.51
CA ALA A 22 9.12 4.92 7.70
C ALA A 22 9.81 6.08 8.45
N ASP A 23 9.57 6.20 9.76
CA ASP A 23 10.23 7.20 10.60
C ASP A 23 11.73 6.93 10.75
N GLU A 24 12.16 5.67 10.80
CA GLU A 24 13.59 5.27 10.85
C GLU A 24 14.38 5.77 9.62
N ILE A 25 13.75 5.82 8.44
CA ILE A 25 14.35 6.37 7.22
C ILE A 25 14.11 7.88 7.06
N GLY A 26 13.49 8.53 8.05
CA GLY A 26 13.24 9.97 8.08
C GLY A 26 12.16 10.43 7.10
N VAL A 27 11.25 9.54 6.68
CA VAL A 27 10.21 9.86 5.69
C VAL A 27 8.83 9.62 6.30
N PRO A 28 7.92 10.61 6.30
CA PRO A 28 6.56 10.39 6.75
C PRO A 28 5.90 9.24 6.01
N PHE A 29 5.20 8.35 6.71
CA PHE A 29 4.57 7.16 6.14
C PHE A 29 3.75 7.42 4.87
N ALA A 30 2.97 8.51 4.84
CA ALA A 30 2.17 8.90 3.67
C ALA A 30 3.02 9.30 2.45
N GLU A 31 4.18 9.93 2.69
CA GLU A 31 5.12 10.30 1.63
C GLU A 31 5.82 9.07 1.07
N TYR A 32 6.23 8.15 1.94
CA TYR A 32 6.77 6.86 1.53
C TYR A 32 5.78 6.11 0.62
N MET A 33 4.51 6.03 1.00
CA MET A 33 3.47 5.38 0.20
C MET A 33 3.30 6.02 -1.19
N ARG A 34 3.35 7.36 -1.29
CA ARG A 34 3.29 8.07 -2.59
C ARG A 34 4.48 7.69 -3.48
N GLN A 35 5.69 7.72 -2.93
CA GLN A 35 6.90 7.39 -3.68
C GLN A 35 6.94 5.92 -4.09
N ALA A 36 6.51 5.02 -3.21
CA ALA A 36 6.39 3.60 -3.50
C ALA A 36 5.42 3.34 -4.66
N MET A 37 4.24 3.97 -4.66
CA MET A 37 3.29 3.88 -5.78
C MET A 37 3.90 4.34 -7.11
N ILE A 38 4.62 5.47 -7.10
CA ILE A 38 5.31 5.97 -8.31
C ILE A 38 6.38 4.98 -8.77
N HIS A 39 7.18 4.44 -7.85
CA HIS A 39 8.23 3.49 -8.15
C HIS A 39 7.67 2.21 -8.79
N LEU A 40 6.59 1.66 -8.23
CA LEU A 40 5.91 0.48 -8.76
C LEU A 40 5.40 0.70 -10.18
N VAL A 41 4.77 1.85 -10.45
CA VAL A 41 4.26 2.20 -11.79
C VAL A 41 5.41 2.41 -12.79
N LYS A 42 6.49 3.10 -12.37
CA LYS A 42 7.62 3.40 -13.25
C LYS A 42 8.47 2.19 -13.58
N LYS A 43 8.78 1.35 -12.59
CA LYS A 43 9.65 0.17 -12.77
C LYS A 43 8.89 -1.05 -13.28
N ARG A 44 7.55 -1.07 -13.16
CA ARG A 44 6.68 -2.21 -13.53
C ARG A 44 7.08 -3.53 -12.86
N THR A 45 7.91 -3.48 -11.83
CA THR A 45 8.41 -4.61 -11.07
C THR A 45 8.04 -4.40 -9.62
N ASN A 46 7.38 -5.39 -9.02
CA ASN A 46 7.19 -5.42 -7.58
C ASN A 46 8.54 -5.78 -6.94
N PRO A 47 9.12 -4.92 -6.07
CA PRO A 47 10.39 -5.21 -5.41
C PRO A 47 10.26 -6.33 -4.36
N PHE A 48 9.04 -6.74 -4.01
CA PHE A 48 8.80 -7.86 -3.10
C PHE A 48 8.65 -9.17 -3.89
N ASN A 49 9.52 -10.14 -3.62
CA ASN A 49 9.50 -11.47 -4.22
C ASN A 49 8.26 -12.30 -3.84
N GLU A 50 7.60 -11.93 -2.74
CA GLU A 50 6.44 -12.65 -2.22
C GLU A 50 5.15 -12.01 -2.73
N ARG A 51 4.42 -12.74 -3.58
CA ARG A 51 3.00 -12.47 -3.79
C ARG A 51 2.30 -12.77 -2.48
N SER A 52 1.81 -11.74 -1.78
CA SER A 52 0.76 -11.98 -0.77
C SER A 52 -0.34 -12.78 -1.48
N ALA A 53 -0.76 -13.89 -0.90
CA ALA A 53 -1.77 -14.79 -1.48
C ALA A 53 -3.18 -14.17 -1.49
N ILE A 54 -3.29 -12.89 -1.83
CA ILE A 54 -4.55 -12.19 -2.03
C ILE A 54 -5.11 -12.72 -3.35
N LYS A 55 -6.08 -13.63 -3.21
CA LYS A 55 -6.93 -14.11 -4.30
C LYS A 55 -7.39 -12.92 -5.14
N ILE A 56 -6.94 -12.88 -6.39
CA ILE A 56 -7.48 -12.00 -7.42
C ILE A 56 -8.96 -12.38 -7.56
N GLY A 57 -9.84 -11.47 -7.14
CA GLY A 57 -11.29 -11.62 -7.27
C GLY A 57 -12.01 -11.72 -5.93
N ARG A 58 -12.28 -10.56 -5.30
CA ARG A 58 -13.58 -10.42 -4.62
C ARG A 58 -14.56 -10.02 -5.72
N PRO A 59 -15.54 -10.86 -6.09
CA PRO A 59 -16.59 -10.41 -6.99
C PRO A 59 -17.26 -9.16 -6.39
N PRO A 60 -17.65 -8.18 -7.20
CA PRO A 60 -18.37 -7.01 -6.69
C PRO A 60 -19.56 -7.51 -5.87
N LYS A 61 -19.73 -6.97 -4.67
CA LYS A 61 -20.96 -7.19 -3.90
C LYS A 61 -22.10 -6.74 -4.80
N ALA A 62 -22.97 -7.66 -5.22
CA ALA A 62 -24.28 -7.28 -5.71
C ALA A 62 -24.92 -6.42 -4.61
N CYS A 63 -25.27 -5.18 -4.92
CA CYS A 63 -26.11 -4.36 -4.06
C CYS A 63 -27.42 -5.13 -3.82
N ALA A 64 -27.72 -5.39 -2.55
CA ALA A 64 -29.03 -5.85 -2.12
C ALA A 64 -29.99 -4.66 -2.03
#